data_AF-A0A093XA38-F1
#
_entry.id   AF-A0A093XA38-F1
#
_cell.length_a   1.000
_cell.length_b   1.000
_cell.length_c   1.000
_cell.angle_alpha   90.00
_cell.angle_beta   90.00
_cell.angle_gamma   90.00
#
_symmetry.space_group_name_H-M   'P 1'
#
loop_
_entity.id
_entity.type
_entity.pdbx_description
1 polymer ?
#
loop_
_entity_poly.entity_id
_entity_poly.type
_entity_poly.pdbx_seq_one_letter_code
_entity_poly.pdbx_strand_id
1 'polypeptide(L)'
;MDLLSILPKLAPAVGDREAIADAMYRCLWGFNTADAALFESSFQRHDSLEEVKAQCFDPISKMDTTQFLTNVHVNYVERKPKAVRTRWGLTQHYAPGQGFRMVPSRSLWEACLA
;
A
#
# COMPACT_ATOMS: atom_id res chain seq x y z
N MET A 1 -4.44 20.89 -26.14
CA MET A 1 -5.20 20.28 -25.04
C MET A 1 -4.25 20.14 -23.87
N ASP A 2 -4.60 20.73 -22.73
CA ASP A 2 -3.76 20.73 -21.54
C ASP A 2 -3.94 19.41 -20.78
N LEU A 3 -2.88 18.61 -20.66
CA LEU A 3 -2.92 17.32 -19.97
C LEU A 3 -3.32 17.44 -18.49
N LEU A 4 -3.17 18.63 -17.89
CA LEU A 4 -3.60 18.90 -16.52
C LEU A 4 -5.12 18.91 -16.35
N SER A 5 -5.90 19.17 -17.41
CA SER A 5 -7.38 19.24 -17.31
C SER A 5 -8.07 17.88 -17.29
N ILE A 6 -7.32 16.79 -17.52
CA ILE A 6 -7.81 15.41 -17.55
C ILE A 6 -7.45 14.65 -16.27
N LEU A 7 -6.66 15.27 -15.39
CA LEU A 7 -6.41 14.71 -14.07
C LEU A 7 -7.72 14.80 -13.26
N PRO A 8 -8.24 13.69 -12.74
CA PRO A 8 -9.47 13.72 -11.96
C PRO A 8 -9.25 14.64 -10.76
N LYS A 9 -9.95 15.78 -10.78
CA LYS A 9 -10.09 16.64 -9.62
C LYS A 9 -10.87 15.81 -8.60
N LEU A 10 -10.20 15.31 -7.57
CA LEU A 10 -10.80 14.53 -6.49
C LEU A 10 -11.79 15.44 -5.73
N ALA A 11 -12.99 15.57 -6.28
CA ALA A 11 -14.13 16.27 -5.73
C ALA A 11 -15.37 15.40 -6.00
N PRO A 12 -16.16 15.06 -4.96
CA PRO A 12 -16.14 15.63 -3.61
C PRO A 12 -14.96 15.14 -2.77
N ALA A 13 -14.67 15.86 -1.69
CA ALA A 13 -13.74 15.40 -0.67
C ALA A 13 -14.17 13.99 -0.24
N VAL A 14 -13.23 13.06 -0.35
CA VAL A 14 -13.37 11.68 0.09
C VAL A 14 -13.85 11.67 1.54
N GLY A 15 -14.93 10.94 1.86
CA GLY A 15 -15.48 10.90 3.22
C GLY A 15 -14.44 10.39 4.22
N ASP A 16 -14.60 10.71 5.51
CA ASP A 16 -13.64 10.32 6.55
C ASP A 16 -13.30 8.82 6.50
N ARG A 17 -14.30 7.98 6.22
CA ARG A 17 -14.14 6.54 6.05
C ARG A 17 -13.18 6.21 4.90
N GLU A 18 -13.43 6.79 3.74
CA GLU A 18 -12.65 6.55 2.53
C GLU A 18 -11.25 7.19 2.65
N ALA A 19 -11.09 8.30 3.38
CA ALA A 19 -9.79 8.92 3.65
C ALA A 19 -8.93 8.02 4.56
N ILE A 20 -9.54 7.38 5.57
CA ILE A 20 -8.86 6.38 6.41
C ILE A 20 -8.45 5.15 5.58
N ALA A 21 -9.32 4.71 4.66
CA ALA A 21 -9.01 3.60 3.76
C ALA A 21 -7.89 3.96 2.78
N ASP A 22 -7.95 5.13 2.18
CA ASP A 22 -6.95 5.69 1.27
C ASP A 22 -5.56 5.73 1.89
N ALA A 23 -5.43 6.17 3.15
CA ALA A 23 -4.15 6.12 3.86
C ALA A 23 -3.57 4.69 3.91
N MET A 24 -4.40 3.67 4.12
CA MET A 24 -3.92 2.27 4.08
C MET A 24 -3.47 1.87 2.68
N TYR A 25 -4.20 2.25 1.64
CA TYR A 25 -3.83 1.93 0.26
C TYR A 25 -2.55 2.66 -0.18
N ARG A 26 -2.37 3.94 0.18
CA ARG A 26 -1.12 4.68 -0.10
C ARG A 26 0.09 4.05 0.57
N CYS A 27 -0.07 3.58 1.81
CA CYS A 27 0.98 2.84 2.52
C CYS A 27 1.44 1.61 1.70
N LEU A 28 0.50 0.75 1.29
CA LEU A 28 0.79 -0.47 0.54
C LEU A 28 1.30 -0.18 -0.88
N TRP A 29 0.74 0.82 -1.54
CA TRP A 29 1.16 1.21 -2.89
C TRP A 29 2.58 1.76 -2.88
N GLY A 30 2.94 2.57 -1.88
CA GLY A 30 4.30 3.07 -1.71
C GLY A 30 5.34 1.95 -1.66
N PHE A 31 5.04 0.84 -0.97
CA PHE A 31 5.91 -0.36 -1.01
C PHE A 31 5.98 -0.99 -2.40
N ASN A 32 4.83 -1.21 -3.07
CA ASN A 32 4.79 -1.89 -4.37
C ASN A 32 5.49 -1.09 -5.47
N THR A 33 5.54 0.24 -5.36
CA THR A 33 6.19 1.12 -6.33
C THR A 33 7.53 1.68 -5.86
N ALA A 34 8.01 1.27 -4.68
CA ALA A 34 9.18 1.85 -4.04
C ALA A 34 9.14 3.40 -3.91
N ASP A 35 7.93 3.96 -3.75
CA ASP A 35 7.72 5.41 -3.63
C ASP A 35 7.66 5.82 -2.15
N ALA A 36 8.77 6.35 -1.66
CA ALA A 36 8.90 6.79 -0.26
C ALA A 36 7.95 7.95 0.07
N ALA A 37 7.76 8.92 -0.85
CA ALA A 37 6.90 10.05 -0.60
C ALA A 37 5.43 9.61 -0.46
N LEU A 38 5.00 8.66 -1.29
CA LEU A 38 3.67 8.08 -1.19
C LEU A 38 3.49 7.28 0.12
N PHE A 39 4.50 6.48 0.50
CA PHE A 39 4.49 5.76 1.77
C PHE A 39 4.38 6.72 2.96
N GLU A 40 5.23 7.74 3.02
CA GLU A 40 5.27 8.74 4.09
C GLU A 40 3.96 9.52 4.21
N SER A 41 3.32 9.82 3.07
CA SER A 41 2.03 10.52 3.06
C SER A 41 0.92 9.77 3.83
N SER A 42 1.05 8.44 4.00
CA SER A 42 0.06 7.63 4.72
C SER A 42 0.10 7.81 6.25
N PHE A 43 1.13 8.47 6.77
CA PHE A 43 1.32 8.70 8.21
C PHE A 43 0.95 10.13 8.59
N GLN A 44 0.24 10.27 9.71
CA GLN A 44 -0.18 11.58 10.21
C GLN A 44 0.90 12.24 11.10
N ARG A 45 1.85 11.47 11.64
CA ARG A 45 2.91 11.94 12.54
C ARG A 45 4.25 11.30 12.16
N HIS A 46 5.30 12.11 12.14
CA HIS A 46 6.64 11.69 11.70
C HIS A 46 7.52 11.15 12.83
N ASP A 47 7.09 11.29 14.08
CA ASP A 47 7.87 10.99 15.30
C ASP A 47 8.39 9.54 15.37
N SER A 48 7.77 8.61 14.62
CA SER A 48 8.19 7.22 14.48
C SER A 48 8.45 6.78 13.04
N LEU A 49 8.39 7.72 12.08
CA LEU A 49 8.39 7.39 10.65
C LEU A 49 9.77 6.97 10.17
N GLU A 50 10.83 7.60 10.67
CA GLU A 50 12.22 7.24 10.35
C GLU A 50 12.53 5.79 10.74
N GLU A 51 12.13 5.37 11.94
CA GLU A 51 12.35 4.00 12.41
C GLU A 51 11.54 2.99 11.59
N VAL A 52 10.26 3.28 11.34
CA VAL A 52 9.40 2.43 10.50
C VAL A 52 9.95 2.34 9.08
N LYS A 53 10.46 3.44 8.54
CA LYS A 53 11.05 3.48 7.20
C LYS A 53 12.31 2.61 7.15
N ALA A 54 13.23 2.80 8.09
CA ALA A 54 14.47 2.04 8.16
C ALA A 54 14.25 0.53 8.35
N GLN A 55 13.31 0.14 9.22
CA GLN A 55 13.07 -1.27 9.56
C GLN A 55 12.14 -1.99 8.58
N CYS A 56 11.28 -1.26 7.86
CA CYS A 56 10.23 -1.86 7.03
C CYS A 56 10.30 -1.40 5.57
N PHE A 57 10.23 -0.10 5.31
CA PHE A 57 10.20 0.42 3.95
C PHE A 57 11.51 0.18 3.18
N ASP A 58 12.66 0.52 3.76
CA ASP A 58 13.96 0.44 3.11
C ASP A 58 14.38 -0.99 2.68
N PRO A 59 14.11 -2.07 3.44
CA PRO A 59 14.37 -3.42 2.95
C PRO A 59 13.35 -3.87 1.89
N ILE A 60 12.06 -3.57 2.07
CA ILE A 60 10.98 -4.07 1.18
C ILE A 60 10.95 -3.32 -0.15
N SER A 61 11.25 -2.02 -0.17
CA SER A 61 11.27 -1.19 -1.39
C SER A 61 12.30 -1.64 -2.43
N LYS A 62 13.23 -2.52 -2.04
CA LYS A 62 14.23 -3.14 -2.93
C LYS A 62 13.74 -4.46 -3.52
N MET A 63 12.55 -4.93 -3.15
CA MET A 63 11.96 -6.21 -3.54
C MET A 63 10.80 -5.99 -4.51
N ASP A 64 10.55 -6.96 -5.38
CA ASP A 64 9.30 -6.97 -6.14
C ASP A 64 8.19 -7.36 -5.16
N THR A 65 7.27 -6.43 -4.88
CA THR A 65 6.25 -6.62 -3.86
C THR A 65 4.85 -6.48 -4.46
N THR A 66 3.98 -7.43 -4.11
CA THR A 66 2.54 -7.35 -4.37
C THR A 66 1.79 -7.40 -3.05
N GLN A 67 0.91 -6.43 -2.84
CA GLN A 67 0.09 -6.34 -1.63
C GLN A 67 -1.38 -6.27 -1.97
N PHE A 68 -2.16 -7.16 -1.35
CA PHE A 68 -3.60 -7.17 -1.40
C PHE A 68 -4.16 -6.72 -0.06
N LEU A 69 -5.13 -5.81 -0.12
CA LEU A 69 -5.90 -5.38 1.04
C LEU A 69 -7.37 -5.63 0.77
N THR A 70 -8.01 -6.43 1.61
CA THR A 70 -9.41 -6.79 1.47
C THR A 70 -10.15 -6.67 2.79
N ASN A 71 -11.49 -6.74 2.71
CA ASN A 71 -12.38 -6.74 3.87
C ASN A 71 -12.13 -5.56 4.83
N VAL A 72 -11.86 -4.38 4.25
CA VAL A 72 -11.57 -3.16 4.99
C VAL A 72 -12.86 -2.64 5.65
N HIS A 73 -12.89 -2.72 6.96
CA HIS A 73 -13.94 -2.15 7.81
C HIS A 73 -13.33 -1.03 8.65
N VAL A 74 -13.99 0.12 8.66
CA VAL A 74 -13.56 1.29 9.42
C VAL A 74 -14.72 1.71 10.30
N ASN A 75 -14.49 1.69 11.61
CA ASN A 75 -15.37 2.21 12.63
C ASN A 75 -14.75 3.50 13.16
N TYR A 76 -15.44 4.61 12.99
CA TYR A 76 -14.96 5.92 13.44
C TYR A 76 -16.11 6.70 14.04
N VAL A 77 -15.76 7.67 14.89
CA VAL A 77 -16.69 8.66 15.41
C VAL A 77 -16.29 9.97 14.77
N GLU A 78 -17.24 10.66 14.12
CA GLU A 78 -16.99 11.94 13.47
C GLU A 78 -16.29 12.91 14.44
N ARG A 79 -15.30 13.65 13.91
CA ARG A 79 -14.51 14.65 14.65
C ARG A 79 -13.70 14.08 15.83
N LYS A 80 -13.57 12.76 15.96
CA LYS A 80 -12.61 12.12 16.89
C LYS A 80 -11.31 11.79 16.15
N PRO A 81 -10.15 11.91 16.82
CA PRO A 81 -8.85 11.74 16.17
C PRO A 81 -8.46 10.27 15.93
N LYS A 82 -9.31 9.31 16.27
CA LYS A 82 -9.01 7.87 16.22
C LYS A 82 -10.16 7.11 15.58
N ALA A 83 -9.79 6.16 14.73
CA ALA A 83 -10.68 5.17 14.15
C ALA A 83 -10.17 3.77 14.51
N VAL A 84 -11.10 2.82 14.62
CA VAL A 84 -10.82 1.39 14.73
C VAL A 84 -11.01 0.79 13.34
N ARG A 85 -10.07 -0.04 12.89
CA ARG A 85 -10.12 -0.66 11.57
C ARG A 85 -9.81 -2.13 11.64
N THR A 86 -10.49 -2.90 10.79
CA THR A 86 -10.22 -4.32 10.55
C THR A 86 -9.98 -4.49 9.06
N ARG A 87 -8.99 -5.30 8.70
CA ARG A 87 -8.63 -5.57 7.30
C ARG A 87 -7.90 -6.90 7.21
N TRP A 88 -7.92 -7.51 6.03
CA TRP A 88 -7.09 -8.65 5.69
C TRP A 88 -6.03 -8.21 4.70
N GLY A 89 -4.78 -8.61 4.96
CA GLY A 89 -3.64 -8.30 4.12
C GLY A 89 -2.95 -9.57 3.65
N LEU A 90 -2.66 -9.66 2.37
CA LEU A 90 -1.74 -10.64 1.81
C LEU A 90 -0.60 -9.90 1.14
N THR A 91 0.62 -10.16 1.59
CA THR A 91 1.83 -9.56 1.04
C THR A 91 2.72 -10.65 0.48
N GLN A 92 3.18 -10.45 -0.75
CA GLN A 92 4.14 -11.31 -1.41
C GLN A 92 5.39 -10.49 -1.70
N HIS A 93 6.53 -10.96 -1.21
CA HIS A 93 7.83 -10.35 -1.48
C HIS A 93 8.67 -11.31 -2.31
N TYR A 94 9.24 -10.81 -3.39
CA TYR A 94 10.14 -11.56 -4.24
C TYR A 94 11.47 -10.83 -4.35
N ALA A 95 12.54 -11.58 -4.60
CA ALA A 95 13.81 -10.97 -4.95
C ALA A 95 13.63 -10.06 -6.19
N PRO A 96 14.45 -9.00 -6.35
CA PRO A 96 14.33 -8.08 -7.47
C PRO A 96 14.28 -8.82 -8.82
N GLY A 97 13.28 -8.48 -9.65
CA GLY A 97 13.05 -9.09 -10.96
C GLY A 97 12.42 -10.50 -10.94
N GLN A 98 12.00 -11.02 -9.78
CA GLN A 98 11.35 -12.33 -9.64
C GLN A 98 9.84 -12.27 -9.43
N GLY A 99 9.26 -11.09 -9.19
CA GLY A 99 7.83 -10.93 -8.94
C GLY A 99 6.97 -11.11 -10.19
N PHE A 100 7.55 -10.96 -11.38
CA PHE A 100 6.91 -11.24 -12.67
C PHE A 100 7.72 -12.25 -13.48
N ARG A 101 7.92 -13.46 -12.92
CA ARG A 101 8.47 -14.55 -13.71
C ARG A 101 7.34 -15.21 -14.50
N MET A 102 7.32 -15.04 -15.83
CA MET A 102 6.48 -15.87 -16.69
C MET A 102 7.00 -17.30 -16.63
N VAL A 103 6.40 -18.09 -15.76
CA VAL A 103 6.59 -19.53 -15.72
C VAL A 103 5.45 -20.20 -16.49
N PRO A 104 5.72 -21.20 -17.35
CA PRO A 104 4.67 -22.03 -17.92
C PRO A 104 3.73 -22.54 -16.81
N SER A 105 2.42 -22.58 -17.04
CA SER A 105 1.42 -22.89 -16.00
C SER A 105 1.67 -24.20 -15.22
N ARG A 106 2.44 -25.13 -15.81
CA ARG A 106 2.81 -26.41 -15.20
C ARG A 106 3.90 -26.30 -14.12
N SER A 107 4.73 -25.26 -14.11
CA SER A 107 5.87 -25.11 -13.17
C SER A 107 5.57 -24.30 -11.90
N LEU A 108 4.38 -23.71 -11.76
CA LEU A 108 3.97 -23.00 -10.53
C LEU A 108 3.81 -23.95 -9.33
N TRP A 109 3.41 -25.20 -9.57
CA TRP A 109 3.28 -26.22 -8.51
C TRP A 109 4.63 -26.66 -7.94
N GLU A 110 5.63 -26.83 -8.81
CA GLU A 110 6.95 -27.35 -8.42
C GLU A 110 7.81 -26.29 -7.71
N ALA A 111 7.64 -25.00 -8.04
CA ALA A 111 8.39 -23.92 -7.40
C ALA A 111 7.91 -23.55 -5.98
N CYS A 112 6.70 -23.95 -5.59
CA CYS A 112 6.16 -23.69 -4.24
C CYS A 112 6.55 -24.78 -3.21
N LEU A 113 7.25 -25.84 -3.63
CA LEU A 113 7.58 -27.01 -2.79
C LEU A 113 9.10 -27.21 -2.59
N ALA A 114 9.92 -26.27 -3.05
CA ALA A 114 11.37 -26.25 -2.84
C ALA A 114 11.75 -25.05 -1.95
#